data_AF-A0A535AXA8-F1
#
_entry.id   AF-A0A535AXA8-F1
#
_cell.length_a   1.000
_cell.length_b   1.000
_cell.length_c   1.000
_cell.angle_alpha   90.00
_cell.angle_beta   90.00
_cell.angle_gamma   90.00
#
_symmetry.space_group_name_H-M   'P 1'
#
loop_
_entity.id
_entity.type
_entity.pdbx_description
1 polymer ?
#
loop_
_entity_poly.entity_id
_entity_poly.type
_entity_poly.pdbx_seq_one_letter_code
_entity_poly.pdbx_strand_id
1 'polypeptide(L)'
;VVLATAGLFGIVFGLIEGQRYEWGTVRWGITIPEVIAAGILVLAIFLVVQWRRQDREPLLPFAVFKDRNYTLMTLVLLAVGFAIVGVFLPLTLYYQSVLGLSAFDAGLAIAPQPLAMMLLSGVAAPLAARYAKYILVVGLTLFAVGMAYIAWSAQVTSNRWAFVPGLVVAGAGMAGIWTPVFSLATRDLQPRLAGVASGVISTLQELGAVLGSAAIGAVLQNQLATDLHIRAVSFATRLPAQAQAPFVDGFSKAAKAGLEVGRGQSGTSLALPAGIPAQVVQQIQQVAHAVFAQAFVDAMRPTMALAIVVILVAAVGALWARNNPPGARVDTASGAHHERASVA
;
A
#
# COMPACT_ATOMS: atom_id res chain seq x y z
N VAL A 1 25.33 -9.03 0.84
CA VAL A 1 24.31 -9.12 -0.21
C VAL A 1 23.49 -10.39 -0.04
N VAL A 2 24.08 -11.58 -0.19
CA VAL A 2 23.37 -12.88 -0.06
C VAL A 2 22.44 -12.97 1.18
N LEU A 3 22.93 -12.62 2.38
CA LEU A 3 22.11 -12.64 3.59
C LEU A 3 20.90 -11.68 3.51
N ALA A 4 21.11 -10.45 3.03
CA ALA A 4 20.03 -9.48 2.88
C ALA A 4 18.98 -9.96 1.86
N THR A 5 19.43 -10.44 0.71
CA THR A 5 18.57 -10.97 -0.35
C THR A 5 17.78 -12.20 0.12
N ALA A 6 18.43 -13.17 0.76
CA ALA A 6 17.77 -14.37 1.26
C ALA A 6 16.75 -14.07 2.38
N GLY A 7 17.11 -13.16 3.29
CA GLY A 7 16.23 -12.74 4.37
C GLY A 7 14.99 -11.98 3.87
N LEU A 8 15.19 -10.99 3.00
CA LEU A 8 14.07 -10.28 2.35
C LEU A 8 13.23 -11.23 1.50
N PHE A 9 13.85 -12.13 0.73
CA PHE A 9 13.13 -13.10 -0.08
C PHE A 9 12.20 -13.96 0.78
N GLY A 10 12.66 -14.52 1.89
CA GLY A 10 11.82 -15.34 2.77
C GLY A 10 10.62 -14.57 3.33
N ILE A 11 10.84 -13.33 3.78
CA ILE A 11 9.78 -12.46 4.31
C ILE A 11 8.77 -12.10 3.21
N VAL A 12 9.26 -11.61 2.07
CA VAL A 12 8.43 -11.17 0.95
C VAL A 12 7.64 -12.34 0.35
N PHE A 13 8.30 -13.47 0.13
CA PHE A 13 7.65 -14.69 -0.35
C PHE A 13 6.55 -15.14 0.60
N GLY A 14 6.84 -15.23 1.90
CA GLY A 14 5.84 -15.66 2.89
C GLY A 14 4.65 -14.71 2.99
N LEU A 15 4.87 -13.40 2.88
CA LEU A 15 3.80 -12.39 2.91
C LEU A 15 2.91 -12.43 1.66
N ILE A 16 3.49 -12.64 0.47
CA ILE A 16 2.76 -12.65 -0.80
C ILE A 16 2.04 -14.00 -1.01
N GLU A 17 2.76 -15.10 -0.86
CA GLU A 17 2.22 -16.44 -1.13
C GLU A 17 1.47 -17.03 0.08
N GLY A 18 1.51 -16.39 1.25
CA GLY A 18 0.90 -16.90 2.47
C GLY A 18 -0.58 -17.26 2.30
N GLN A 19 -1.35 -16.41 1.61
CA GLN A 19 -2.76 -16.69 1.32
C GLN A 19 -2.95 -17.88 0.37
N ARG A 20 -2.12 -17.99 -0.67
CA ARG A 20 -2.20 -19.09 -1.65
C ARG A 20 -1.99 -20.46 -1.01
N TYR A 21 -1.14 -20.53 0.01
CA TYR A 21 -0.88 -21.76 0.77
C TYR A 21 -1.76 -21.89 2.03
N GLU A 22 -2.78 -21.04 2.20
CA GLU A 22 -3.64 -21.01 3.40
C GLU A 22 -2.83 -20.88 4.72
N TRP A 23 -1.67 -20.22 4.65
CA TRP A 23 -0.67 -20.14 5.73
C TRP A 23 -0.11 -21.50 6.19
N GLY A 24 -0.41 -22.57 5.46
CA GLY A 24 0.01 -23.93 5.73
C GLY A 24 1.36 -24.27 5.09
N THR A 25 1.46 -25.53 4.67
CA THR A 25 2.69 -26.13 4.16
C THR A 25 2.97 -25.76 2.72
N VAL A 26 4.17 -25.26 2.44
CA VAL A 26 4.64 -24.93 1.08
C VAL A 26 5.15 -26.19 0.39
N ARG A 27 6.19 -26.81 0.96
CA ARG A 27 6.86 -27.99 0.42
C ARG A 27 7.70 -28.64 1.53
N TRP A 28 7.74 -29.98 1.59
CA TRP A 28 8.56 -30.74 2.54
C TRP A 28 8.27 -30.48 4.02
N GLY A 29 7.03 -30.17 4.40
CA GLY A 29 6.68 -29.90 5.80
C GLY A 29 6.97 -28.48 6.28
N ILE A 30 7.62 -27.65 5.46
CA ILE A 30 7.92 -26.25 5.82
C ILE A 30 6.67 -25.38 5.62
N THR A 31 6.29 -24.65 6.66
CA THR A 31 5.12 -23.76 6.66
C THR A 31 5.48 -22.32 6.31
N ILE A 32 4.50 -21.53 5.85
CA ILE A 32 4.70 -20.11 5.55
C ILE A 32 5.25 -19.33 6.76
N PRO A 33 4.72 -19.48 8.00
CA PRO A 33 5.27 -18.81 9.17
C PRO A 33 6.75 -19.14 9.42
N GLU A 34 7.16 -20.39 9.16
CA GLU A 34 8.56 -20.81 9.29
C GLU A 34 9.46 -20.14 8.24
N VAL A 35 8.98 -20.00 7.00
CA VAL A 35 9.73 -19.27 5.95
C VAL A 35 9.91 -17.80 6.34
N ILE A 36 8.87 -17.15 6.88
CA ILE A 36 8.95 -15.77 7.37
C ILE A 36 9.92 -15.68 8.55
N ALA A 37 9.82 -16.59 9.52
CA ALA A 37 10.69 -16.64 10.71
C ALA A 37 12.16 -16.86 10.32
N ALA A 38 12.42 -17.77 9.37
CA ALA A 38 13.75 -17.98 8.81
C ALA A 38 14.27 -16.73 8.09
N GLY A 39 13.42 -16.05 7.31
CA GLY A 39 13.75 -14.77 6.68
C GLY A 39 14.13 -13.68 7.69
N ILE A 40 13.35 -13.53 8.77
CA ILE A 40 13.64 -12.61 9.88
C ILE A 40 14.96 -12.97 10.55
N LEU A 41 15.21 -14.26 10.82
CA LEU A 41 16.45 -14.73 11.43
C LEU A 41 17.66 -14.41 10.53
N VAL A 42 17.57 -14.65 9.23
CA VAL A 42 18.62 -14.35 8.26
C VAL A 42 18.87 -12.83 8.18
N LEU A 43 17.82 -12.00 8.24
CA LEU A 43 17.97 -10.55 8.34
C LEU A 43 18.63 -10.11 9.65
N ALA A 44 18.27 -10.73 10.78
CA ALA A 44 18.91 -10.44 12.06
C ALA A 44 20.41 -10.78 12.01
N ILE A 45 20.77 -11.92 11.43
CA ILE A 45 22.18 -12.30 11.19
C ILE A 45 22.85 -11.27 10.28
N PHE A 46 22.21 -10.83 9.20
CA PHE A 46 22.73 -9.76 8.34
C PHE A 46 23.02 -8.49 9.14
N LEU A 47 22.09 -8.04 9.99
CA LEU A 47 22.27 -6.84 10.81
C LEU A 47 23.41 -6.99 11.82
N VAL A 48 23.55 -8.14 12.47
CA VAL A 48 24.68 -8.44 13.37
C VAL A 48 26.01 -8.40 12.61
N VAL A 49 26.05 -8.97 11.40
CA VAL A 49 27.24 -8.92 10.53
C VAL A 49 27.56 -7.49 10.11
N GLN A 50 26.57 -6.67 9.76
CA GLN A 50 26.79 -5.26 9.43
C GLN A 50 27.26 -4.46 10.63
N TRP A 51 26.69 -4.71 11.82
CA TRP A 51 27.10 -4.05 13.06
C TRP A 51 28.56 -4.32 13.40
N ARG A 52 29.04 -5.56 13.24
CA ARG A 52 30.45 -5.93 13.46
C ARG A 52 31.41 -5.39 12.39
N ARG A 53 30.92 -4.92 11.25
CA ARG A 53 31.74 -4.44 10.12
C ARG A 53 31.69 -2.93 9.93
N GLN A 54 31.18 -2.16 10.91
CA GLN A 54 31.06 -0.70 10.79
C GLN A 54 32.42 0.01 10.63
N ASP A 55 33.51 -0.56 11.15
CA ASP A 55 34.88 0.01 11.04
C ASP A 55 35.57 -0.29 9.70
N ARG A 56 34.88 -0.96 8.76
CA ARG A 56 35.39 -1.31 7.42
C ARG A 56 34.55 -0.59 6.35
N GLU A 57 34.26 -1.28 5.25
CA GLU A 57 33.29 -0.86 4.23
C GLU A 57 32.00 -1.70 4.37
N PRO A 58 31.09 -1.35 5.30
CA PRO A 58 29.82 -2.06 5.43
C PRO A 58 28.90 -1.76 4.24
N LEU A 59 28.08 -2.74 3.88
CA LEU A 59 27.03 -2.54 2.87
C LEU A 59 25.94 -1.59 3.38
N LEU A 60 25.71 -1.57 4.70
CA LEU A 60 24.76 -0.68 5.36
C LEU A 60 25.50 0.14 6.44
N PRO A 61 26.08 1.30 6.08
CA PRO A 61 26.65 2.21 7.06
C PRO A 61 25.54 2.77 7.94
N PHE A 62 25.58 2.52 9.25
CA PHE A 62 24.55 3.02 10.17
C PHE A 62 24.60 4.55 10.35
N ALA A 63 25.68 5.18 9.88
CA ALA A 63 25.79 6.63 9.81
C ALA A 63 24.65 7.29 9.02
N VAL A 64 24.06 6.60 8.03
CA VAL A 64 22.94 7.15 7.24
C VAL A 64 21.70 7.35 8.13
N PHE A 65 21.41 6.41 9.04
CA PHE A 65 20.28 6.50 9.98
C PHE A 65 20.52 7.43 11.17
N LYS A 66 21.76 7.89 11.39
CA LYS A 66 22.02 8.97 12.36
C LYS A 66 21.44 10.30 11.87
N ASP A 67 21.26 10.46 10.56
CA ASP A 67 20.53 11.60 10.03
C ASP A 67 19.02 11.41 10.25
N ARG A 68 18.44 12.35 11.01
CA ARG A 68 17.03 12.32 11.38
C ARG A 68 16.12 12.48 10.15
N ASN A 69 16.48 13.37 9.22
CA ASN A 69 15.64 13.61 8.05
C ASN A 69 15.66 12.38 7.14
N TYR A 70 16.82 11.79 6.90
CA TYR A 70 16.94 10.54 6.16
C TYR A 70 16.05 9.44 6.75
N THR A 71 16.15 9.20 8.06
CA THR A 71 15.36 8.16 8.74
C THR A 71 13.86 8.43 8.62
N LEU A 72 13.41 9.66 8.86
CA LEU A 72 12.00 10.03 8.73
C LEU A 72 11.49 9.89 7.30
N MET A 73 12.24 10.37 6.29
CA MET A 73 11.81 10.27 4.89
C MET A 73 11.79 8.83 4.38
N THR A 74 12.71 8.01 4.87
CA THR A 74 12.72 6.57 4.57
C THR A 74 11.48 5.87 5.13
N LEU A 75 11.07 6.20 6.36
CA LEU A 75 9.82 5.70 6.95
C LEU A 75 8.58 6.22 6.21
N VAL A 76 8.59 7.50 5.77
CA VAL A 76 7.53 8.06 4.93
C VAL A 76 7.42 7.29 3.62
N LEU A 77 8.53 6.97 2.95
CA LEU A 77 8.52 6.22 1.69
C LEU A 77 8.06 4.77 1.88
N LEU A 78 8.40 4.13 2.99
CA LEU A 78 7.84 2.83 3.37
C LEU A 78 6.31 2.91 3.53
N ALA A 79 5.82 3.93 4.23
CA ALA A 79 4.38 4.16 4.41
C ALA A 79 3.65 4.49 3.09
N VAL A 80 4.29 5.26 2.20
CA VAL A 80 3.77 5.55 0.86
C VAL A 80 3.70 4.28 0.01
N GLY A 81 4.73 3.44 0.03
CA GLY A 81 4.71 2.12 -0.62
C GLY A 81 3.54 1.26 -0.15
N PHE A 82 3.34 1.17 1.16
CA PHE A 82 2.20 0.48 1.77
C PHE A 82 0.86 1.01 1.26
N ALA A 83 0.69 2.33 1.27
CA ALA A 83 -0.58 2.96 0.94
C ALA A 83 -0.95 2.91 -0.54
N ILE A 84 0.05 2.98 -1.44
CA ILE A 84 -0.17 2.82 -2.88
C ILE A 84 -0.82 1.47 -3.13
N VAL A 85 -0.22 0.38 -2.63
CA VAL A 85 -0.81 -0.95 -2.79
C VAL A 85 -2.17 -1.03 -2.08
N GLY A 86 -2.26 -0.47 -0.87
CA GLY A 86 -3.46 -0.54 -0.05
C GLY A 86 -4.69 0.16 -0.61
N VAL A 87 -4.52 1.09 -1.54
CA VAL A 87 -5.65 1.75 -2.19
C VAL A 87 -5.86 1.31 -3.63
N PHE A 88 -4.78 1.19 -4.41
CA PHE A 88 -4.92 0.87 -5.82
C PHE A 88 -5.38 -0.59 -6.05
N LEU A 89 -5.06 -1.52 -5.15
CA LEU A 89 -5.56 -2.90 -5.25
C LEU A 89 -7.10 -2.95 -5.07
N PRO A 90 -7.70 -2.49 -3.96
CA PRO A 90 -9.16 -2.48 -3.82
C PRO A 90 -9.86 -1.66 -4.91
N LEU A 91 -9.28 -0.52 -5.32
CA LEU A 91 -9.84 0.32 -6.38
C LEU A 91 -9.86 -0.39 -7.74
N THR A 92 -8.77 -1.07 -8.09
CA THR A 92 -8.68 -1.84 -9.34
C THR A 92 -9.65 -3.02 -9.34
N LEU A 93 -9.74 -3.73 -8.22
CA LEU A 93 -10.69 -4.83 -8.04
C LEU A 93 -12.15 -4.33 -8.07
N TYR A 94 -12.43 -3.14 -7.52
CA TYR A 94 -13.74 -2.50 -7.61
C TYR A 94 -14.14 -2.24 -9.07
N TYR A 95 -13.27 -1.58 -9.86
CA TYR A 95 -13.58 -1.27 -11.25
C TYR A 95 -13.82 -2.52 -12.10
N GLN A 96 -13.06 -3.59 -11.86
CA GLN A 96 -13.17 -4.82 -12.65
C GLN A 96 -14.29 -5.75 -12.16
N SER A 97 -14.41 -5.94 -10.86
CA SER A 97 -15.29 -6.97 -10.26
C SER A 97 -16.66 -6.41 -9.88
N VAL A 98 -16.75 -5.13 -9.51
CA VAL A 98 -18.02 -4.46 -9.18
C VAL A 98 -18.60 -3.75 -10.41
N LEU A 99 -17.81 -2.94 -11.11
CA LEU A 99 -18.28 -2.21 -12.30
C LEU A 99 -18.13 -2.98 -13.62
N GLY A 100 -17.52 -4.18 -13.60
CA GLY A 100 -17.40 -5.03 -14.78
C GLY A 100 -16.48 -4.49 -15.89
N LEU A 101 -15.71 -3.43 -15.61
CA LEU A 101 -14.83 -2.79 -16.59
C LEU A 101 -13.71 -3.74 -17.03
N SER A 102 -13.21 -3.51 -18.24
CA SER A 102 -11.97 -4.16 -18.68
C SER A 102 -10.78 -3.64 -17.89
N ALA A 103 -9.69 -4.41 -17.83
CA ALA A 103 -8.45 -3.93 -17.22
C ALA A 103 -7.95 -2.63 -17.88
N PHE A 104 -8.16 -2.50 -19.19
CA PHE A 104 -7.86 -1.28 -19.94
C PHE A 104 -8.74 -0.10 -19.52
N ASP A 105 -10.05 -0.30 -19.42
CA ASP A 105 -11.00 0.74 -19.00
C ASP A 105 -10.82 1.16 -17.54
N ALA A 106 -10.49 0.21 -16.66
CA ALA A 106 -10.16 0.46 -15.27
C ALA A 106 -8.88 1.32 -15.18
N GLY A 107 -7.85 0.97 -15.95
CA GLY A 107 -6.64 1.78 -16.07
C GLY A 107 -6.94 3.21 -16.54
N LEU A 108 -7.80 3.37 -17.56
CA LEU A 108 -8.22 4.68 -18.06
C LEU A 108 -9.02 5.47 -17.02
N ALA A 109 -9.84 4.80 -16.21
CA ALA A 109 -10.59 5.44 -15.12
C ALA A 109 -9.68 5.93 -13.98
N ILE A 110 -8.55 5.24 -13.75
CA ILE A 110 -7.53 5.59 -12.75
C ILE A 110 -6.51 6.61 -13.27
N ALA A 111 -6.32 6.69 -14.60
CA ALA A 111 -5.38 7.59 -15.28
C ALA A 111 -5.41 9.08 -14.89
N PRO A 112 -6.54 9.67 -14.45
CA PRO A 112 -6.53 11.05 -13.95
C PRO A 112 -5.55 11.30 -12.80
N GLN A 113 -5.23 10.29 -11.97
CA GLN A 113 -4.28 10.46 -10.86
C GLN A 113 -2.85 10.75 -11.33
N PRO A 114 -2.19 9.92 -12.17
CA PRO A 114 -0.85 10.23 -12.66
C PRO A 114 -0.82 11.47 -13.54
N LEU A 115 -1.91 11.76 -14.29
CA LEU A 115 -2.01 13.00 -15.06
C LEU A 115 -2.03 14.24 -14.16
N ALA A 116 -2.84 14.24 -13.10
CA ALA A 116 -2.85 15.33 -12.12
C ALA A 116 -1.49 15.47 -11.43
N MET A 117 -0.83 14.36 -11.08
CA MET A 117 0.52 14.38 -10.51
C MET A 117 1.52 15.04 -11.47
N MET A 118 1.50 14.66 -12.76
CA MET A 118 2.38 15.21 -13.78
C MET A 118 2.15 16.71 -13.99
N LEU A 119 0.89 17.15 -14.06
CA LEU A 119 0.56 18.56 -14.27
C LEU A 119 0.89 19.43 -13.05
N LEU A 120 0.72 18.89 -11.84
CA LEU A 120 0.91 19.63 -10.59
C LEU A 120 2.34 19.56 -10.06
N SER A 121 3.20 18.67 -10.57
CA SER A 121 4.61 18.59 -10.18
C SER A 121 5.38 19.89 -10.51
N GLY A 122 5.06 20.52 -11.64
CA GLY A 122 5.65 21.81 -12.03
C GLY A 122 5.32 22.94 -11.04
N VAL A 123 4.16 22.89 -10.40
CA VAL A 123 3.78 23.81 -9.32
C VAL A 123 4.45 23.40 -8.02
N ALA A 124 4.50 22.11 -7.70
CA ALA A 124 5.12 21.61 -6.47
C ALA A 124 6.62 21.91 -6.40
N ALA A 125 7.35 21.88 -7.52
CA ALA A 125 8.80 22.06 -7.58
C ALA A 125 9.33 23.39 -6.98
N PRO A 126 8.90 24.58 -7.43
CA PRO A 126 9.38 25.85 -6.86
C PRO A 126 8.95 26.04 -5.41
N LEU A 127 7.75 25.56 -5.04
CA LEU A 127 7.29 25.59 -3.66
C LEU A 127 8.13 24.68 -2.76
N ALA A 128 8.47 23.47 -3.23
CA ALA A 128 9.31 22.53 -2.50
C ALA A 128 10.73 23.05 -2.30
N ALA A 129 11.28 23.82 -3.25
CA ALA A 129 12.62 24.42 -3.10
C ALA A 129 12.72 25.31 -1.85
N ARG A 130 11.64 25.98 -1.45
CA ARG A 130 11.60 26.86 -0.27
C ARG A 130 10.91 26.24 0.94
N TYR A 131 9.91 25.38 0.73
CA TYR A 131 9.00 24.88 1.75
C TYR A 131 8.89 23.35 1.76
N ALA A 132 9.94 22.63 1.35
CA ALA A 132 9.98 21.17 1.17
C ALA A 132 9.19 20.37 2.21
N LYS A 133 9.46 20.59 3.50
CA LYS A 133 8.77 19.92 4.61
C LYS A 133 7.26 20.14 4.60
N TYR A 134 6.81 21.39 4.40
CA TYR A 134 5.40 21.72 4.41
C TYR A 134 4.70 21.16 3.17
N ILE A 135 5.35 21.22 2.02
CA ILE A 135 4.84 20.62 0.78
C ILE A 135 4.70 19.10 0.90
N LEU A 136 5.65 18.44 1.56
CA LEU A 136 5.54 17.00 1.86
C LEU A 136 4.33 16.69 2.75
N VAL A 137 4.15 17.42 3.86
CA VAL A 137 3.03 17.19 4.80
C VAL A 137 1.69 17.47 4.13
N VAL A 138 1.58 18.55 3.37
CA VAL A 138 0.40 18.87 2.56
C VAL A 138 0.17 17.77 1.52
N GLY A 139 1.22 17.28 0.86
CA GLY A 139 1.15 16.20 -0.11
C GLY A 139 0.59 14.90 0.48
N LEU A 140 1.12 14.46 1.63
CA LEU A 140 0.63 13.30 2.38
C LEU A 140 -0.83 13.47 2.81
N THR A 141 -1.20 14.66 3.27
CA THR A 141 -2.56 14.98 3.70
C THR A 141 -3.54 14.98 2.52
N LEU A 142 -3.18 15.60 1.40
CA LEU A 142 -3.98 15.60 0.17
C LEU A 142 -4.13 14.18 -0.38
N PHE A 143 -3.06 13.38 -0.35
CA PHE A 143 -3.16 11.97 -0.73
C PHE A 143 -4.18 11.24 0.15
N ALA A 144 -4.07 11.34 1.47
CA ALA A 144 -5.04 10.76 2.41
C ALA A 144 -6.48 11.24 2.16
N VAL A 145 -6.70 12.54 1.92
CA VAL A 145 -8.02 13.12 1.62
C VAL A 145 -8.57 12.57 0.30
N GLY A 146 -7.75 12.48 -0.75
CA GLY A 146 -8.14 11.89 -2.03
C GLY A 146 -8.56 10.43 -1.87
N MET A 147 -7.82 9.65 -1.09
CA MET A 147 -8.17 8.25 -0.79
C MET A 147 -9.45 8.16 0.04
N ALA A 148 -9.62 9.03 1.05
CA ALA A 148 -10.83 9.08 1.87
C ALA A 148 -12.08 9.41 1.03
N TYR A 149 -11.96 10.33 0.08
CA TYR A 149 -13.04 10.63 -0.86
C TYR A 149 -13.43 9.41 -1.71
N ILE A 150 -12.44 8.66 -2.22
CA ILE A 150 -12.70 7.44 -3.00
C ILE A 150 -13.43 6.41 -2.13
N ALA A 151 -12.96 6.16 -0.91
CA ALA A 151 -13.60 5.23 0.01
C ALA A 151 -15.04 5.65 0.36
N TRP A 152 -15.28 6.95 0.56
CA TRP A 152 -16.60 7.48 0.88
C TRP A 152 -17.57 7.46 -0.31
N SER A 153 -17.09 7.78 -1.50
CA SER A 153 -17.90 7.84 -2.73
C SER A 153 -18.15 6.47 -3.37
N ALA A 154 -17.48 5.41 -2.90
CA ALA A 154 -17.71 4.04 -3.35
C ALA A 154 -19.14 3.58 -3.01
N GLN A 155 -19.92 3.30 -4.06
CA GLN A 155 -21.28 2.78 -4.01
C GLN A 155 -21.50 1.90 -5.24
N VAL A 156 -22.29 0.84 -5.13
CA VAL A 156 -22.53 -0.10 -6.25
C VAL A 156 -23.09 0.60 -7.52
N THR A 157 -23.79 1.72 -7.35
CA THR A 157 -24.36 2.53 -8.45
C THR A 157 -23.44 3.65 -8.95
N SER A 158 -22.21 3.74 -8.44
CA SER A 158 -21.28 4.82 -8.82
C SER A 158 -20.89 4.72 -10.29
N ASN A 159 -20.91 5.86 -10.97
CA ASN A 159 -20.41 5.98 -12.34
C ASN A 159 -18.89 5.72 -12.37
N ARG A 160 -18.35 5.25 -13.50
CA ARG A 160 -16.91 5.02 -13.72
C ARG A 160 -16.03 6.24 -13.40
N TRP A 161 -16.60 7.45 -13.52
CA TRP A 161 -15.91 8.72 -13.27
C TRP A 161 -16.14 9.32 -11.88
N ALA A 162 -16.89 8.63 -11.00
CA ALA A 162 -17.20 9.13 -9.65
C ALA A 162 -15.94 9.39 -8.80
N PHE A 163 -14.85 8.68 -9.07
CA PHE A 163 -13.60 8.78 -8.31
C PHE A 163 -12.62 9.82 -8.85
N VAL A 164 -12.90 10.46 -10.00
CA VAL A 164 -12.00 11.45 -10.62
C VAL A 164 -11.61 12.57 -9.65
N PRO A 165 -12.53 13.19 -8.88
CA PRO A 165 -12.14 14.24 -7.93
C PRO A 165 -11.12 13.73 -6.89
N GLY A 166 -11.36 12.54 -6.31
CA GLY A 166 -10.43 11.92 -5.37
C GLY A 166 -9.09 11.56 -6.00
N LEU A 167 -9.10 11.06 -7.24
CA LEU A 167 -7.89 10.73 -8.01
C LEU A 167 -7.05 11.97 -8.34
N VAL A 168 -7.69 13.09 -8.69
CA VAL A 168 -7.00 14.37 -8.95
C VAL A 168 -6.37 14.91 -7.67
N VAL A 169 -7.11 14.91 -6.56
CA VAL A 169 -6.60 15.34 -5.24
C VAL A 169 -5.44 14.43 -4.79
N ALA A 170 -5.56 13.13 -5.02
CA ALA A 170 -4.49 12.17 -4.77
C ALA A 170 -3.25 12.40 -5.64
N GLY A 171 -3.45 12.74 -6.92
CA GLY A 171 -2.39 13.11 -7.85
C GLY A 171 -1.64 14.36 -7.39
N ALA A 172 -2.37 15.39 -6.95
CA ALA A 172 -1.80 16.58 -6.32
C ALA A 172 -0.97 16.23 -5.07
N GLY A 173 -1.51 15.35 -4.22
CA GLY A 173 -0.82 14.84 -3.04
C GLY A 173 0.49 14.14 -3.38
N MET A 174 0.45 13.22 -4.34
CA MET A 174 1.62 12.49 -4.84
C MET A 174 2.69 13.41 -5.43
N ALA A 175 2.31 14.47 -6.15
CA ALA A 175 3.26 15.47 -6.64
C ALA A 175 3.99 16.16 -5.48
N GLY A 176 3.25 16.55 -4.44
CA GLY A 176 3.79 17.15 -3.21
C GLY A 176 4.62 16.19 -2.36
N ILE A 177 4.45 14.87 -2.49
CA ILE A 177 5.28 13.87 -1.82
C ILE A 177 6.59 13.67 -2.58
N TRP A 178 6.50 13.27 -3.85
CA TRP A 178 7.66 12.83 -4.64
C TRP A 178 8.67 13.94 -4.91
N THR A 179 8.20 15.19 -4.99
CA THR A 179 9.06 16.35 -5.28
C THR A 179 10.07 16.64 -4.14
N PRO A 180 9.65 16.81 -2.86
CA PRO A 180 10.58 17.10 -1.77
C PRO A 180 11.17 15.88 -1.05
N VAL A 181 10.56 14.68 -1.11
CA VAL A 181 10.92 13.59 -0.19
C VAL A 181 12.38 13.13 -0.33
N PHE A 182 12.87 12.99 -1.56
CA PHE A 182 14.25 12.56 -1.80
C PHE A 182 15.27 13.65 -1.43
N SER A 183 14.97 14.91 -1.76
CA SER A 183 15.86 16.01 -1.41
C SER A 183 15.92 16.22 0.10
N LEU A 184 14.79 16.07 0.81
CA LEU A 184 14.75 16.07 2.27
C LEU A 184 15.54 14.89 2.88
N ALA A 185 15.48 13.71 2.26
CA ALA A 185 16.16 12.51 2.75
C ALA A 185 17.68 12.63 2.61
N THR A 186 18.16 13.17 1.49
CA THR A 186 19.60 13.14 1.15
C THR A 186 20.34 14.44 1.45
N ARG A 187 19.64 15.52 1.83
CA ARG A 187 20.23 16.87 1.96
C ARG A 187 21.48 16.93 2.82
N ASP A 188 21.44 16.30 3.99
CA ASP A 188 22.49 16.40 5.00
C ASP A 188 23.42 15.15 4.97
N LEU A 189 23.22 14.26 4.00
CA LEU A 189 24.05 13.07 3.80
C LEU A 189 25.33 13.41 3.04
N GLN A 190 26.43 12.78 3.45
CA GLN A 190 27.69 12.88 2.74
C GLN A 190 27.58 12.21 1.36
N PRO A 191 28.16 12.78 0.28
CA PRO A 191 28.04 12.24 -1.08
C PRO A 191 28.43 10.75 -1.19
N ARG A 192 29.45 10.31 -0.45
CA ARG A 192 29.88 8.90 -0.39
C ARG A 192 28.81 7.92 0.11
N LEU A 193 27.82 8.41 0.85
CA LEU A 193 26.72 7.61 1.40
C LEU A 193 25.48 7.61 0.50
N ALA A 194 25.40 8.50 -0.50
CA ALA A 194 24.20 8.68 -1.32
C ALA A 194 23.77 7.42 -2.06
N GLY A 195 24.73 6.64 -2.59
CA GLY A 195 24.45 5.38 -3.28
C GLY A 195 23.79 4.35 -2.36
N VAL A 196 24.35 4.13 -1.17
CA VAL A 196 23.77 3.21 -0.18
C VAL A 196 22.43 3.73 0.33
N ALA A 197 22.32 5.03 0.60
CA ALA A 197 21.12 5.67 1.07
C ALA A 197 19.94 5.48 0.11
N SER A 198 20.18 5.61 -1.20
CA SER A 198 19.19 5.35 -2.25
C SER A 198 18.74 3.88 -2.27
N GLY A 199 19.69 2.94 -2.24
CA GLY A 199 19.39 1.50 -2.25
C GLY A 199 18.52 1.07 -1.05
N VAL A 200 18.79 1.62 0.13
CA VAL A 200 17.99 1.40 1.34
C VAL A 200 16.60 1.98 1.20
N ILE A 201 16.46 3.19 0.66
CA ILE A 201 15.16 3.82 0.41
C ILE A 201 14.31 2.95 -0.52
N SER A 202 14.86 2.53 -1.66
CA SER A 202 14.13 1.68 -2.62
C SER A 202 13.72 0.36 -1.98
N THR A 203 14.63 -0.27 -1.23
CA THR A 203 14.35 -1.54 -0.53
C THR A 203 13.22 -1.39 0.49
N LEU A 204 13.23 -0.32 1.29
CA LEU A 204 12.21 -0.08 2.31
C LEU A 204 10.87 0.36 1.72
N GLN A 205 10.90 1.08 0.60
CA GLN A 205 9.70 1.40 -0.16
C GLN A 205 9.04 0.14 -0.72
N GLU A 206 9.80 -0.76 -1.34
CA GLU A 206 9.31 -2.06 -1.82
C GLU A 206 8.81 -2.95 -0.69
N LEU A 207 9.55 -3.00 0.44
CA LEU A 207 9.10 -3.71 1.62
C LEU A 207 7.76 -3.15 2.13
N GLY A 208 7.60 -1.83 2.12
CA GLY A 208 6.33 -1.16 2.43
C GLY A 208 5.20 -1.62 1.52
N ALA A 209 5.44 -1.69 0.20
CA ALA A 209 4.46 -2.18 -0.77
C ALA A 209 4.07 -3.64 -0.53
N VAL A 210 5.02 -4.51 -0.17
CA VAL A 210 4.78 -5.92 0.17
C VAL A 210 4.00 -6.07 1.48
N LEU A 211 4.36 -5.30 2.51
CA LEU A 211 3.59 -5.27 3.76
C LEU A 211 2.16 -4.76 3.50
N GLY A 212 2.04 -3.76 2.61
CA GLY A 212 0.78 -3.22 2.11
C GLY A 212 -0.08 -4.31 1.49
N SER A 213 0.41 -5.03 0.48
CA SER A 213 -0.36 -6.08 -0.19
C SER A 213 -0.83 -7.16 0.78
N ALA A 214 0.05 -7.63 1.67
CA ALA A 214 -0.28 -8.68 2.62
C ALA A 214 -1.34 -8.25 3.64
N ALA A 215 -1.15 -7.09 4.27
CA ALA A 215 -2.10 -6.57 5.26
C ALA A 215 -3.45 -6.24 4.63
N ILE A 216 -3.45 -5.61 3.46
CA ILE A 216 -4.65 -5.16 2.75
C ILE A 216 -5.39 -6.36 2.18
N GLY A 217 -4.69 -7.35 1.61
CA GLY A 217 -5.29 -8.60 1.16
C GLY A 217 -5.95 -9.37 2.31
N ALA A 218 -5.28 -9.49 3.46
CA ALA A 218 -5.84 -10.14 4.64
C ALA A 218 -7.07 -9.40 5.19
N VAL A 219 -7.01 -8.07 5.32
CA VAL A 219 -8.15 -7.27 5.79
C VAL A 219 -9.31 -7.34 4.80
N LEU A 220 -9.05 -7.16 3.51
CA LEU A 220 -10.07 -7.22 2.47
C LEU A 220 -10.75 -8.58 2.44
N GLN A 221 -9.98 -9.67 2.47
CA GLN A 221 -10.52 -11.04 2.47
C GLN A 221 -11.38 -11.30 3.71
N ASN A 222 -10.91 -10.92 4.90
CA ASN A 222 -11.65 -11.15 6.15
C ASN A 222 -12.96 -10.34 6.20
N GLN A 223 -12.91 -9.08 5.78
CA GLN A 223 -14.10 -8.22 5.70
C GLN A 223 -15.07 -8.74 4.64
N LEU A 224 -14.57 -9.05 3.44
CA LEU A 224 -15.38 -9.57 2.36
C LEU A 224 -16.05 -10.90 2.73
N ALA A 225 -15.36 -11.81 3.41
CA ALA A 225 -15.94 -13.06 3.90
C ALA A 225 -17.11 -12.82 4.87
N THR A 226 -16.95 -11.86 5.78
CA THR A 226 -17.98 -11.48 6.77
C THR A 226 -19.17 -10.81 6.07
N ASP A 227 -18.91 -9.84 5.22
CA ASP A 227 -19.93 -9.07 4.52
C ASP A 227 -20.69 -9.92 3.50
N LEU A 228 -20.01 -10.85 2.82
CA LEU A 228 -20.66 -11.81 1.92
C LEU A 228 -21.66 -12.68 2.67
N HIS A 229 -21.32 -13.18 3.87
CA HIS A 229 -22.25 -13.98 4.66
C HIS A 229 -23.49 -13.17 5.07
N ILE A 230 -23.28 -11.96 5.61
CA ILE A 230 -24.37 -11.06 6.03
C ILE A 230 -25.29 -10.72 4.85
N ARG A 231 -24.70 -10.35 3.72
CA ARG A 231 -25.44 -10.01 2.49
C ARG A 231 -26.13 -11.25 1.92
N ALA A 232 -25.48 -12.42 1.91
CA ALA A 232 -26.11 -13.65 1.43
C ALA A 232 -27.35 -14.02 2.25
N VAL A 233 -27.30 -13.94 3.58
CA VAL A 233 -28.45 -14.20 4.47
C VAL A 233 -29.60 -13.24 4.19
N SER A 234 -29.31 -11.93 4.07
CA SER A 234 -30.35 -10.92 3.82
C SER A 234 -31.00 -11.08 2.44
N PHE A 235 -30.23 -11.38 1.40
CA PHE A 235 -30.75 -11.57 0.04
C PHE A 235 -31.38 -12.95 -0.18
N ALA A 236 -31.00 -13.98 0.58
CA ALA A 236 -31.61 -15.31 0.51
C ALA A 236 -33.13 -15.24 0.77
N THR A 237 -33.60 -14.27 1.56
CA THR A 237 -35.04 -14.04 1.79
C THR A 237 -35.84 -13.77 0.51
N ARG A 238 -35.18 -13.34 -0.58
CA ARG A 238 -35.80 -13.10 -1.90
C ARG A 238 -35.85 -14.35 -2.78
N LEU A 239 -35.24 -15.45 -2.34
CA LEU A 239 -35.21 -16.73 -3.05
C LEU A 239 -36.27 -17.68 -2.47
N PRO A 240 -36.73 -18.68 -3.26
CA PRO A 240 -37.58 -19.75 -2.75
C PRO A 240 -36.94 -20.46 -1.56
N ALA A 241 -37.73 -20.86 -0.56
CA ALA A 241 -37.24 -21.45 0.70
C ALA A 241 -36.23 -22.59 0.51
N GLN A 242 -36.42 -23.41 -0.53
CA GLN A 242 -35.55 -24.54 -0.87
C GLN A 242 -34.14 -24.13 -1.33
N ALA A 243 -33.98 -22.92 -1.87
CA ALA A 243 -32.71 -22.40 -2.39
C ALA A 243 -31.94 -21.52 -1.39
N GLN A 244 -32.56 -21.13 -0.27
CA GLN A 244 -31.97 -20.17 0.69
C GLN A 244 -30.73 -20.73 1.39
N ALA A 245 -30.84 -21.91 2.02
CA ALA A 245 -29.73 -22.51 2.75
C ALA A 245 -28.55 -22.90 1.82
N PRO A 246 -28.77 -23.57 0.66
CA PRO A 246 -27.69 -23.85 -0.28
C PRO A 246 -26.99 -22.58 -0.81
N PHE A 247 -27.74 -21.48 -0.99
CA PHE A 247 -27.19 -20.21 -1.42
C PHE A 247 -26.23 -19.61 -0.38
N VAL A 248 -26.66 -19.51 0.89
CA VAL A 248 -25.82 -18.98 1.98
C VAL A 248 -24.59 -19.85 2.24
N ASP A 249 -24.76 -21.18 2.21
CA ASP A 249 -23.66 -22.13 2.38
C ASP A 249 -22.64 -22.02 1.26
N GLY A 250 -23.09 -21.83 0.02
CA GLY A 250 -22.22 -21.64 -1.13
C GLY A 250 -21.32 -20.42 -0.99
N PHE A 251 -21.89 -19.27 -0.57
CA PHE A 251 -21.11 -18.06 -0.26
C PHE A 251 -20.16 -18.25 0.92
N SER A 252 -20.62 -18.93 1.97
CA SER A 252 -19.80 -19.16 3.16
C SER A 252 -18.62 -20.10 2.88
N LYS A 253 -18.78 -21.08 1.97
CA LYS A 253 -17.70 -21.94 1.48
C LYS A 253 -16.74 -21.19 0.57
N ALA A 254 -17.25 -20.40 -0.38
CA ALA A 254 -16.42 -19.58 -1.26
C ALA A 254 -15.57 -18.57 -0.48
N ALA A 255 -16.15 -17.96 0.55
CA ALA A 255 -15.43 -17.05 1.45
C ALA A 255 -14.27 -17.75 2.21
N LYS A 256 -14.47 -19.01 2.64
CA LYS A 256 -13.46 -19.81 3.35
C LYS A 256 -12.34 -20.33 2.45
N ALA A 257 -12.65 -20.63 1.18
CA ALA A 257 -11.69 -21.19 0.21
C ALA A 257 -10.72 -20.16 -0.40
N GLY A 258 -10.81 -18.89 0.01
CA GLY A 258 -10.09 -17.79 -0.63
C GLY A 258 -10.83 -17.31 -1.88
N LEU A 259 -11.11 -16.01 -1.96
CA LEU A 259 -11.81 -15.45 -3.12
C LEU A 259 -10.76 -15.05 -4.17
N GLU A 260 -10.77 -15.74 -5.31
CA GLU A 260 -10.12 -15.19 -6.50
C GLU A 260 -10.96 -14.01 -7.00
N VAL A 261 -10.44 -12.79 -6.84
CA VAL A 261 -11.14 -11.55 -7.23
C VAL A 261 -10.57 -11.07 -8.56
N GLY A 262 -11.42 -11.02 -9.59
CA GLY A 262 -11.03 -10.62 -10.95
C GLY A 262 -12.22 -10.50 -11.90
N ARG A 263 -11.98 -10.08 -13.15
CA ARG A 263 -13.06 -9.87 -14.14
C ARG A 263 -13.82 -11.18 -14.40
N GLY A 264 -15.13 -11.18 -14.14
CA GLY A 264 -15.98 -12.36 -14.31
C GLY A 264 -15.87 -13.38 -13.16
N GLN A 265 -14.99 -13.15 -12.20
CA GLN A 265 -14.86 -13.94 -10.98
C GLN A 265 -15.56 -13.20 -9.84
N SER A 266 -16.89 -13.35 -9.76
CA SER A 266 -17.69 -12.85 -8.63
C SER A 266 -17.50 -13.69 -7.36
N GLY A 267 -16.52 -14.62 -7.32
CA GLY A 267 -16.39 -15.61 -6.24
C GLY A 267 -17.56 -16.60 -6.14
N THR A 268 -18.43 -16.68 -7.14
CA THR A 268 -19.71 -17.41 -7.06
C THR A 268 -19.89 -18.49 -8.13
N SER A 269 -18.92 -19.39 -8.29
CA SER A 269 -19.21 -20.71 -8.87
C SER A 269 -20.03 -21.53 -7.88
N LEU A 270 -21.26 -21.06 -7.59
CA LEU A 270 -22.23 -21.75 -6.76
C LEU A 270 -22.58 -23.04 -7.50
N ALA A 271 -22.12 -24.19 -6.98
CA ALA A 271 -22.57 -25.49 -7.46
C ALA A 271 -24.06 -25.63 -7.10
N LEU A 272 -24.93 -25.24 -8.03
CA LEU A 272 -26.37 -25.30 -7.84
C LEU A 272 -26.85 -26.76 -7.91
N PRO A 273 -27.72 -27.20 -6.98
CA PRO A 273 -28.34 -28.53 -7.05
C PRO A 273 -29.04 -28.76 -8.38
N ALA A 274 -28.93 -29.99 -8.93
CA ALA A 274 -29.64 -30.38 -10.15
C ALA A 274 -31.17 -30.32 -9.91
N GLY A 275 -31.91 -29.67 -10.81
CA GLY A 275 -33.38 -29.56 -10.76
C GLY A 275 -33.94 -28.15 -10.55
N ILE A 276 -33.10 -27.11 -10.44
CA ILE A 276 -33.55 -25.72 -10.33
C ILE A 276 -33.97 -25.18 -11.72
N PRO A 277 -35.17 -24.58 -11.87
CA PRO A 277 -35.60 -23.97 -13.14
C PRO A 277 -34.63 -22.90 -13.62
N ALA A 278 -34.41 -22.79 -14.95
CA ALA A 278 -33.47 -21.84 -15.54
C ALA A 278 -33.74 -20.37 -15.13
N GLN A 279 -34.99 -19.99 -14.90
CA GLN A 279 -35.38 -18.67 -14.38
C GLN A 279 -34.84 -18.41 -12.97
N VAL A 280 -34.88 -19.41 -12.09
CA VAL A 280 -34.35 -19.31 -10.72
C VAL A 280 -32.82 -19.28 -10.75
N VAL A 281 -32.17 -19.96 -11.69
CA VAL A 281 -30.71 -19.87 -11.90
C VAL A 281 -30.30 -18.44 -12.28
N GLN A 282 -30.99 -17.80 -13.21
CA GLN A 282 -30.71 -16.41 -13.58
C GLN A 282 -30.97 -15.44 -12.42
N GLN A 283 -32.05 -15.65 -11.66
CA GLN A 283 -32.34 -14.86 -10.46
C GLN A 283 -31.24 -15.03 -9.39
N ILE A 284 -30.78 -16.26 -9.15
CA ILE A 284 -29.66 -16.54 -8.24
C ILE A 284 -28.38 -15.84 -8.70
N GLN A 285 -28.06 -15.85 -10.01
CA GLN A 285 -26.88 -15.15 -10.53
C GLN A 285 -26.95 -13.63 -10.36
N GLN A 286 -28.11 -13.01 -10.61
CA GLN A 286 -28.30 -11.57 -10.41
C GLN A 286 -28.19 -11.19 -8.92
N VAL A 287 -28.83 -11.98 -8.05
CA VAL A 287 -28.78 -11.77 -6.61
C VAL A 287 -27.36 -12.01 -6.08
N ALA A 288 -26.66 -13.02 -6.59
CA ALA A 288 -25.29 -13.32 -6.22
C ALA A 288 -24.32 -12.20 -6.59
N HIS A 289 -24.46 -11.61 -7.79
CA HIS A 289 -23.66 -10.46 -8.20
C HIS A 289 -23.93 -9.23 -7.31
N ALA A 290 -25.20 -8.98 -6.95
CA ALA A 290 -25.56 -7.90 -6.03
C ALA A 290 -24.97 -8.10 -4.62
N VAL A 291 -25.00 -9.34 -4.10
CA VAL A 291 -24.39 -9.70 -2.82
C VAL A 291 -22.88 -9.43 -2.85
N PHE A 292 -22.18 -9.91 -3.88
CA PHE A 292 -20.75 -9.70 -4.03
C PHE A 292 -20.41 -8.21 -4.17
N ALA A 293 -21.11 -7.48 -5.04
CA ALA A 293 -20.88 -6.06 -5.25
C ALA A 293 -21.04 -5.26 -3.95
N GLN A 294 -22.12 -5.50 -3.20
CA GLN A 294 -22.34 -4.80 -1.93
C GLN A 294 -21.30 -5.17 -0.88
N ALA A 295 -21.01 -6.46 -0.71
CA ALA A 295 -20.01 -6.93 0.24
C ALA A 295 -18.61 -6.38 -0.08
N PHE A 296 -18.26 -6.28 -1.36
CA PHE A 296 -16.99 -5.70 -1.79
C PHE A 296 -16.90 -4.21 -1.45
N VAL A 297 -17.96 -3.44 -1.71
CA VAL A 297 -17.99 -2.01 -1.35
C VAL A 297 -17.89 -1.81 0.17
N ASP A 298 -18.59 -2.64 0.94
CA ASP A 298 -18.53 -2.60 2.40
C ASP A 298 -17.12 -2.92 2.92
N ALA A 299 -16.47 -3.95 2.36
CA ALA A 299 -15.11 -4.35 2.71
C ALA A 299 -14.02 -3.38 2.22
N MET A 300 -14.25 -2.66 1.12
CA MET A 300 -13.30 -1.69 0.54
C MET A 300 -13.03 -0.53 1.50
N ARG A 301 -14.05 -0.05 2.21
CA ARG A 301 -13.93 1.11 3.12
C ARG A 301 -12.96 0.90 4.28
N PRO A 302 -13.11 -0.14 5.14
CA PRO A 302 -12.17 -0.39 6.23
C PRO A 302 -10.77 -0.76 5.71
N THR A 303 -10.70 -1.42 4.55
CA THR A 303 -9.43 -1.77 3.90
C THR A 303 -8.65 -0.50 3.50
N MET A 304 -9.30 0.45 2.86
CA MET A 304 -8.68 1.74 2.51
C MET A 304 -8.39 2.60 3.74
N ALA A 305 -9.21 2.52 4.78
CA ALA A 305 -8.98 3.24 6.04
C ALA A 305 -7.63 2.88 6.67
N LEU A 306 -7.21 1.62 6.60
CA LEU A 306 -5.88 1.20 7.07
C LEU A 306 -4.76 1.95 6.35
N ALA A 307 -4.81 2.02 5.02
CA ALA A 307 -3.83 2.75 4.22
C ALA A 307 -3.84 4.26 4.51
N ILE A 308 -5.02 4.84 4.68
CA ILE A 308 -5.20 6.26 5.03
C ILE A 308 -4.57 6.57 6.39
N VAL A 309 -4.80 5.73 7.41
CA VAL A 309 -4.21 5.90 8.74
C VAL A 309 -2.69 5.84 8.67
N VAL A 310 -2.13 4.89 7.92
CA VAL A 310 -0.67 4.78 7.73
C VAL A 310 -0.07 6.05 7.11
N ILE A 311 -0.73 6.64 6.10
CA ILE A 311 -0.30 7.91 5.50
C ILE A 311 -0.44 9.09 6.46
N LEU A 312 -1.52 9.16 7.23
CA LEU A 312 -1.71 10.24 8.21
C LEU A 312 -0.66 10.17 9.32
N VAL A 313 -0.32 8.97 9.80
CA VAL A 313 0.79 8.76 10.73
C VAL A 313 2.12 9.20 10.10
N ALA A 314 2.35 8.90 8.83
CA ALA A 314 3.53 9.39 8.10
C ALA A 314 3.54 10.92 7.95
N ALA A 315 2.37 11.56 7.75
CA ALA A 315 2.23 13.02 7.68
C ALA A 315 2.61 13.69 9.01
N VAL A 316 2.11 13.15 10.12
CA VAL A 316 2.51 13.57 11.47
C VAL A 316 4.00 13.30 11.69
N GLY A 317 4.49 12.14 11.24
CA GLY A 317 5.90 11.76 11.16
C GLY A 317 6.79 12.84 10.52
N ALA A 318 6.37 13.33 9.36
CA ALA A 318 7.09 14.33 8.58
C ALA A 318 7.14 15.71 9.26
N LEU A 319 6.22 16.03 10.20
CA LEU A 319 6.29 17.26 10.99
C LEU A 319 7.53 17.31 11.89
N TRP A 320 8.14 16.18 12.21
CA TRP A 320 9.39 16.12 12.99
C TRP A 320 10.67 16.27 12.16
N ALA A 321 10.55 16.40 10.83
CA ALA A 321 11.69 16.71 9.97
C ALA A 321 12.22 18.12 10.26
N ARG A 322 13.54 18.28 10.20
CA ARG A 322 14.22 19.55 10.43
C ARG A 322 14.20 20.37 9.14
N ASN A 323 13.75 21.62 9.26
CA ASN A 323 13.67 22.59 8.17
C ASN A 323 14.83 23.58 8.30
N ASN A 324 16.08 23.14 8.16
CA ASN A 324 17.19 24.10 8.19
C ASN A 324 17.26 24.81 6.83
N PRO A 325 17.40 26.14 6.76
CA PRO A 325 17.64 26.80 5.49
C PRO A 325 18.95 26.30 4.85
N PRO A 326 19.01 26.16 3.51
CA PRO A 326 20.26 25.81 2.83
C PRO A 326 21.29 26.91 3.12
N GLY A 327 22.36 26.57 3.87
CA GLY A 327 23.47 27.48 4.17
C GLY A 327 23.95 27.52 5.63
N ALA A 328 23.10 27.18 6.61
CA ALA A 328 23.39 27.45 8.04
C ALA A 328 24.59 26.70 8.67
N ARG A 329 25.25 25.79 7.93
CA ARG A 329 26.45 25.05 8.41
C ARG A 329 27.74 25.42 7.69
N VAL A 330 27.69 26.16 6.58
CA VAL A 330 28.93 26.56 5.87
C VAL A 330 29.64 27.68 6.64
N ASP A 331 28.89 28.54 7.33
CA ASP A 331 29.45 29.71 8.02
C ASP A 331 30.21 29.37 9.32
N THR A 332 29.84 28.30 10.02
CA THR A 332 30.51 27.92 11.28
C THR A 332 31.87 27.25 11.06
N ALA A 333 32.08 26.61 9.92
CA ALA A 333 33.38 26.04 9.55
C ALA A 333 34.35 27.09 8.97
N SER A 334 33.82 28.10 8.26
CA SER A 334 34.62 29.20 7.70
C SER A 334 35.09 30.19 8.76
N GLY A 335 34.22 30.54 9.73
CA GLY A 335 34.57 31.47 10.82
C GLY A 335 35.73 30.96 11.71
N ALA A 336 35.77 29.66 12.00
CA ALA A 336 36.82 29.06 12.83
C ALA A 336 38.20 29.04 12.13
N HIS A 337 38.25 29.08 10.80
CA HIS A 337 39.50 29.18 10.05
C HIS A 337 40.02 30.62 9.97
N HIS A 338 39.14 31.62 9.91
CA HIS A 338 39.55 33.03 9.93
C HIS A 338 40.01 33.52 11.30
N GLU A 339 39.39 33.03 12.39
CA GLU A 339 39.79 33.43 13.75
C GLU A 339 41.17 32.88 14.14
N ARG A 340 41.56 31.70 13.64
CA ARG A 340 42.91 31.15 13.84
C ARG A 340 43.99 31.81 12.99
N ALA A 341 43.63 32.45 11.88
CA ALA A 341 44.57 33.18 11.02
C ALA A 341 44.80 34.64 11.46
N SER A 342 43.96 35.18 12.35
CA SER A 342 44.10 36.53 12.90
C SER A 342 44.87 36.58 14.23
N VAL A 343 45.17 35.41 14.82
CA VAL A 343 45.86 35.29 16.13
C VAL A 343 47.26 34.66 15.99
N ALA A 344 47.72 34.43 14.77
CA ALA A 344 49.09 34.01 14.44
C ALA A 344 49.81 35.13 13.68
#